data_AF-A0A7X9PJX3-F1
#
_entry.id   AF-A0A7X9PJX3-F1
#
_cell.length_a   1.000
_cell.length_b   1.000
_cell.length_c   1.000
_cell.angle_alpha   90.00
_cell.angle_beta   90.00
_cell.angle_gamma   90.00
#
_symmetry.space_group_name_H-M   'P 1'
#
loop_
_entity.id
_entity.type
_entity.pdbx_description
1 polymer ?
#
loop_
_entity_poly.entity_id
_entity_poly.type
_entity_poly.pdbx_seq_one_letter_code
_entity_poly.pdbx_strand_id
1 'polypeptide(L)'
;MFYYKDYYDEIKKYSFILFLLDEEKIEYFPYFHYKYTSSLATAISFGIIPIVDQNTANIYKITDFSIIYHKYLDEAIDKISNMNENDYLNLKLKIFNFKNIYLNKNIKTFIKLLNLNHDFNNSHKEDCKC
;
A
#
# COMPACT_ATOMS: atom_id res chain seq x y z
N MET A 1 5.31 -11.65 -24.65
CA MET A 1 4.37 -11.84 -23.52
C MET A 1 5.06 -11.26 -22.30
N PHE A 2 4.54 -10.17 -21.71
CA PHE A 2 5.10 -9.59 -20.50
C PHE A 2 4.71 -10.47 -19.31
N TYR A 3 5.68 -10.97 -18.55
CA TYR A 3 5.39 -11.66 -17.31
C TYR A 3 5.17 -10.63 -16.20
N TYR A 4 4.19 -10.86 -15.31
CA TYR A 4 3.97 -10.01 -14.14
C TYR A 4 5.22 -9.80 -13.30
N LYS A 5 6.12 -10.79 -13.30
CA LYS A 5 7.44 -10.69 -12.65
C LYS A 5 8.26 -9.52 -13.19
N ASP A 6 8.35 -9.37 -14.51
CA ASP A 6 9.16 -8.33 -15.14
C ASP A 6 8.62 -6.93 -14.80
N TYR A 7 7.30 -6.79 -14.75
CA TYR A 7 6.63 -5.57 -14.33
C TYR A 7 6.98 -5.16 -12.89
N TYR A 8 6.92 -6.11 -11.94
CA TYR A 8 7.29 -5.82 -10.54
C TYR A 8 8.80 -5.66 -10.34
N ASP A 9 9.61 -6.37 -11.12
CA ASP A 9 11.08 -6.22 -11.13
C ASP A 9 11.53 -4.87 -11.66
N GLU A 10 10.72 -4.23 -12.50
CA GLU A 10 10.93 -2.86 -12.93
C GLU A 10 10.51 -1.86 -11.84
N ILE A 11 9.31 -2.02 -11.28
CA ILE A 11 8.77 -1.11 -10.24
C ILE A 11 9.68 -1.01 -9.01
N LYS A 12 10.28 -2.12 -8.57
CA LYS A 12 11.14 -2.12 -7.36
C LYS A 12 12.40 -1.25 -7.47
N LYS A 13 12.75 -0.77 -8.67
CA LYS A 13 13.93 0.08 -8.91
C LYS A 13 13.69 1.55 -8.55
N TYR A 14 12.43 1.97 -8.45
CA TYR A 14 12.07 3.36 -8.22
C TYR A 14 12.02 3.70 -6.73
N SER A 15 12.51 4.89 -6.36
CA SER A 15 12.44 5.40 -4.99
C SER A 15 11.08 6.02 -4.67
N PHE A 16 10.46 6.63 -5.69
CA PHE A 16 9.19 7.33 -5.60
C PHE A 16 8.23 6.81 -6.68
N ILE A 17 6.93 6.91 -6.42
CA ILE A 17 5.90 6.61 -7.41
C ILE A 17 4.77 7.62 -7.29
N LEU A 18 4.33 8.16 -8.41
CA LEU A 18 3.26 9.14 -8.48
C LEU A 18 1.91 8.45 -8.60
N PHE A 19 1.01 8.76 -7.69
CA PHE A 19 -0.40 8.39 -7.76
C PHE A 19 -1.19 9.59 -8.26
N LEU A 20 -1.68 9.48 -9.48
CA LEU A 20 -2.64 10.41 -10.05
C LEU A 20 -4.02 9.77 -9.96
N LEU A 21 -4.91 10.42 -9.22
CA LEU A 21 -6.29 10.02 -9.13
C LEU A 21 -7.15 11.21 -9.55
N ASP A 22 -8.14 10.94 -10.38
CA ASP A 22 -9.07 11.94 -10.89
C ASP A 22 -10.32 11.93 -9.99
N GLU A 23 -10.35 12.84 -9.01
CA GLU A 23 -11.43 12.95 -8.03
C GLU A 23 -12.72 13.57 -8.63
N GLU A 24 -12.62 14.22 -9.79
CA GLU A 24 -13.75 14.92 -10.41
C GLU A 24 -14.72 13.96 -11.10
N LYS A 25 -14.25 12.76 -11.46
CA LYS A 25 -15.08 11.73 -12.10
C LYS A 25 -15.73 10.84 -11.06
N ILE A 26 -17.05 10.95 -10.96
CA ILE A 26 -17.87 10.12 -10.05
C ILE A 26 -17.69 8.61 -10.26
N GLU A 27 -17.32 8.20 -11.47
CA GLU A 27 -17.00 6.81 -11.83
C GLU A 27 -15.82 6.25 -11.02
N TYR A 28 -14.91 7.12 -10.56
CA TYR A 28 -13.76 6.72 -9.78
C TYR A 28 -14.01 6.73 -8.27
N PHE A 29 -15.14 7.30 -7.80
CA PHE A 29 -15.55 7.34 -6.39
C PHE A 29 -15.35 6.02 -5.63
N PRO A 30 -15.71 4.83 -6.19
CA PRO A 30 -15.53 3.57 -5.49
C PRO A 30 -14.06 3.18 -5.26
N TYR A 31 -13.15 3.63 -6.12
CA TYR A 31 -11.72 3.40 -5.97
C TYR A 31 -11.11 4.22 -4.83
N PHE A 32 -11.72 5.35 -4.47
CA PHE A 32 -11.30 6.17 -3.33
C PHE A 32 -11.85 5.63 -2.01
N HIS A 33 -13.14 5.33 -1.97
CA HIS A 33 -13.84 5.12 -0.70
C HIS A 33 -14.02 3.66 -0.30
N TYR A 34 -14.01 2.73 -1.26
CA TYR A 34 -14.32 1.33 -0.98
C TYR A 34 -13.17 0.37 -1.27
N LYS A 35 -12.15 0.80 -2.02
CA LYS A 35 -11.00 -0.05 -2.39
C LYS A 35 -9.69 0.61 -2.00
N TYR A 36 -8.86 -0.11 -1.26
CA TYR A 36 -7.43 0.22 -1.21
C TYR A 36 -6.85 -0.12 -2.58
N THR A 37 -6.23 0.84 -3.27
CA THR A 37 -5.69 0.57 -4.61
C THR A 37 -4.57 -0.46 -4.50
N SER A 38 -4.62 -1.49 -5.34
CA SER A 38 -3.58 -2.53 -5.36
C SER A 38 -2.20 -1.91 -5.66
N SER A 39 -2.17 -0.86 -6.48
CA SER A 39 -0.96 -0.09 -6.80
C SER A 39 -0.32 0.55 -5.56
N LEU A 40 -1.10 1.16 -4.66
CA LEU A 40 -0.59 1.73 -3.42
C LEU A 40 -0.06 0.65 -2.47
N ALA A 41 -0.81 -0.45 -2.31
CA ALA A 41 -0.37 -1.59 -1.51
C ALA A 41 0.95 -2.21 -2.04
N THR A 42 1.07 -2.33 -3.37
CA THR A 42 2.29 -2.80 -4.03
C THR A 42 3.47 -1.86 -3.77
N ALA A 43 3.28 -0.55 -3.92
CA ALA A 43 4.33 0.44 -3.68
C ALA A 43 4.86 0.37 -2.25
N ILE A 44 3.95 0.37 -1.27
CA ILE A 44 4.28 0.24 0.16
C ILE A 44 5.00 -1.09 0.44
N SER A 45 4.57 -2.19 -0.20
CA SER A 45 5.21 -3.51 -0.04
C SER A 45 6.65 -3.53 -0.56
N PHE A 46 6.96 -2.75 -1.60
CA PHE A 46 8.33 -2.57 -2.09
C PHE A 46 9.10 -1.47 -1.37
N GLY A 47 8.48 -0.74 -0.43
CA GLY A 47 9.12 0.35 0.28
C GLY A 47 9.31 1.60 -0.59
N ILE A 48 8.51 1.76 -1.64
CA ILE A 48 8.54 2.91 -2.55
C ILE A 48 7.73 4.04 -1.93
N ILE A 49 8.27 5.27 -1.97
CA ILE A 49 7.65 6.45 -1.38
C ILE A 49 6.51 6.95 -2.28
N PRO A 50 5.25 6.98 -1.82
CA PRO A 50 4.15 7.53 -2.60
C PRO A 50 4.29 9.04 -2.76
N ILE A 51 3.99 9.55 -3.95
CA ILE A 51 3.69 10.95 -4.21
C ILE A 51 2.19 11.04 -4.46
N VAL A 52 1.48 11.75 -3.60
CA VAL A 52 0.00 11.78 -3.54
C VAL A 52 -0.48 13.18 -3.24
N ASP A 53 -1.72 13.50 -3.61
CA ASP A 53 -2.37 14.70 -3.11
C ASP A 53 -2.75 14.53 -1.61
N GLN A 54 -3.06 15.65 -0.97
CA GLN A 54 -3.40 15.69 0.45
C GLN A 54 -4.66 14.89 0.81
N ASN A 55 -5.68 14.85 -0.05
CA ASN A 55 -6.92 14.11 0.21
C ASN A 55 -6.65 12.61 0.16
N THR A 56 -5.96 12.14 -0.88
CA THR A 56 -5.52 10.74 -1.03
C THR A 56 -4.68 10.30 0.16
N ALA A 57 -3.72 11.13 0.59
CA ALA A 57 -2.88 10.84 1.75
C ALA A 57 -3.70 10.61 3.03
N ASN A 58 -4.74 11.43 3.23
CA ASN A 58 -5.63 11.35 4.38
C ASN A 58 -6.55 10.12 4.32
N ILE A 59 -7.17 9.86 3.17
CA ILE A 59 -8.06 8.71 2.94
C ILE A 59 -7.33 7.40 3.29
N TYR A 60 -6.10 7.25 2.80
CA TYR A 60 -5.32 6.03 3.00
C TYR A 60 -4.46 6.03 4.28
N LYS A 61 -4.47 7.13 5.06
CA LYS A 61 -3.68 7.32 6.29
C LYS A 61 -2.18 7.08 6.08
N ILE A 62 -1.65 7.66 5.00
CA ILE A 62 -0.24 7.50 4.57
C ILE A 62 0.57 8.80 4.65
N THR A 63 0.03 9.82 5.33
CA THR A 63 0.62 11.16 5.42
C THR A 63 2.06 11.17 5.91
N ASP A 64 2.38 10.33 6.89
CA ASP A 64 3.67 10.38 7.58
C ASP A 64 4.85 9.92 6.73
N PHE A 65 4.58 9.18 5.66
CA PHE A 65 5.58 8.48 4.86
C PHE A 65 5.43 8.72 3.35
N SER A 66 4.70 9.75 2.97
CA SER A 66 4.48 10.13 1.57
C SER A 66 5.02 11.53 1.28
N ILE A 67 5.24 11.81 0.00
CA ILE A 67 5.40 13.18 -0.52
C ILE A 67 4.01 13.69 -0.88
N ILE A 68 3.57 14.73 -0.19
CA ILE A 68 2.23 15.29 -0.34
C ILE A 68 2.33 16.60 -1.12
N TYR A 69 1.50 16.74 -2.15
CA TYR A 69 1.20 18.01 -2.79
C TYR A 69 -0.25 18.43 -2.51
N HIS A 70 -0.54 19.73 -2.58
CA HIS A 70 -1.88 20.23 -2.27
C HIS A 70 -2.66 20.59 -3.52
N LYS A 71 -2.03 21.39 -4.38
CA LYS A 71 -2.70 21.93 -5.57
C LYS A 71 -1.93 21.61 -6.84
N TYR A 72 -0.61 21.64 -6.76
CA TYR A 72 0.24 21.46 -7.93
C TYR A 72 1.35 20.45 -7.65
N LEU A 73 1.62 19.60 -8.65
CA LEU A 73 2.60 18.52 -8.55
C LEU A 73 4.05 19.04 -8.44
N ASP A 74 4.32 20.25 -8.92
CA ASP A 74 5.62 20.92 -8.80
C ASP A 74 6.05 21.08 -7.33
N GLU A 75 5.12 21.33 -6.40
CA GLU A 75 5.40 21.34 -4.95
C GLU A 75 6.11 20.05 -4.49
N ALA A 76 5.62 18.89 -4.97
CA ALA A 76 6.21 17.61 -4.65
C ALA A 76 7.55 17.39 -5.35
N ILE A 77 7.69 17.84 -6.60
CA ILE A 77 8.93 17.75 -7.37
C ILE A 77 10.03 18.60 -6.72
N ASP A 78 9.71 19.82 -6.31
CA ASP A 78 10.63 20.72 -5.62
C ASP A 78 11.06 20.12 -4.27
N LYS A 79 10.11 19.54 -3.52
CA LYS A 79 10.41 18.85 -2.26
C LYS A 79 11.36 17.68 -2.46
N ILE A 80 11.18 16.88 -3.52
CA ILE A 80 12.06 15.75 -3.84
C ILE A 80 13.44 16.26 -4.27
N SER A 81 13.48 17.29 -5.12
CA SER A 81 14.73 17.85 -5.66
C SER A 81 15.61 18.48 -4.59
N ASN A 82 15.00 19.05 -3.55
CA ASN A 82 15.70 19.67 -2.41
C ASN A 82 15.86 18.72 -1.21
N MET A 83 15.47 17.44 -1.34
CA MET A 83 15.54 16.47 -0.26
C MET A 83 16.98 16.06 0.00
N ASN A 84 17.42 16.18 1.25
CA ASN A 84 18.70 15.60 1.65
C ASN A 84 18.56 14.10 1.98
N GLU A 85 19.69 13.42 2.15
CA GLU A 85 19.74 11.98 2.43
C GLU A 85 19.02 11.62 3.74
N ASN A 86 19.12 12.44 4.78
CA ASN A 86 18.47 12.17 6.07
C ASN A 86 16.94 12.21 5.95
N ASP A 87 16.40 13.18 5.22
CA ASP A 87 14.95 13.28 4.99
C ASP A 87 14.43 12.08 4.19
N TYR A 88 15.18 11.67 3.16
CA TYR A 88 14.88 10.47 2.39
C TYR A 88 14.92 9.21 3.26
N LEU A 89 15.97 9.00 4.04
CA LEU A 89 16.10 7.85 4.94
C LEU A 89 14.99 7.83 6.00
N ASN A 90 14.61 8.98 6.54
CA ASN A 90 13.50 9.10 7.46
C ASN A 90 12.18 8.63 6.84
N LEU A 91 11.88 9.03 5.59
CA LEU A 91 10.70 8.54 4.88
C LEU A 91 10.78 7.02 4.65
N LYS A 92 11.94 6.50 4.22
CA LYS A 92 12.14 5.06 4.02
C LYS A 92 11.92 4.26 5.30
N LEU A 93 12.42 4.73 6.44
CA LEU A 93 12.21 4.10 7.75
C LEU A 93 10.74 4.08 8.14
N LYS A 94 10.01 5.18 7.93
CA LYS A 94 8.57 5.24 8.23
C LYS A 94 7.77 4.27 7.35
N ILE A 95 8.06 4.18 6.05
CA ILE A 95 7.42 3.18 5.17
C ILE A 95 7.74 1.77 5.62
N PHE A 96 9.01 1.49 5.94
CA PHE A 96 9.42 0.16 6.38
C PHE A 96 8.69 -0.26 7.67
N ASN A 97 8.57 0.66 8.63
CA ASN A 97 7.83 0.43 9.86
C ASN A 97 6.34 0.18 9.59
N PHE A 98 5.71 1.01 8.73
CA PHE A 98 4.33 0.82 8.32
C PHE A 98 4.11 -0.53 7.64
N LYS A 99 4.99 -0.89 6.68
CA LYS A 99 4.97 -2.19 6.00
C LYS A 99 5.03 -3.34 6.99
N ASN A 100 5.93 -3.29 7.97
CA ASN A 100 6.04 -4.36 8.97
C ASN A 100 4.78 -4.47 9.84
N ILE A 101 4.19 -3.34 10.24
CA ILE A 101 2.91 -3.33 10.97
C ILE A 101 1.80 -3.95 10.11
N TYR A 102 1.70 -3.54 8.84
CA TYR A 102 0.69 -4.02 7.91
C TYR A 102 0.82 -5.52 7.62
N LEU A 103 2.04 -6.00 7.32
CA LEU A 103 2.34 -7.41 7.12
C LEU A 103 2.04 -8.23 8.38
N ASN A 104 2.49 -7.78 9.55
CA ASN A 104 2.24 -8.49 10.81
C ASN A 104 0.76 -8.59 11.15
N LYS A 105 -0.02 -7.52 10.88
CA LYS A 105 -1.48 -7.54 11.07
C LYS A 105 -2.15 -8.54 10.13
N ASN A 106 -1.73 -8.58 8.87
CA ASN A 106 -2.30 -9.51 7.89
C ASN A 106 -1.89 -10.95 8.13
N ILE A 107 -0.65 -11.23 8.55
CA ILE A 107 -0.20 -12.56 8.96
C ILE A 107 -1.05 -13.07 10.13
N LYS A 108 -1.30 -12.23 11.15
CA LYS A 108 -2.17 -12.60 12.28
C LYS A 108 -3.60 -12.90 11.83
N THR A 109 -4.17 -12.09 10.94
CA THR A 109 -5.50 -12.34 10.37
C THR A 109 -5.53 -13.64 9.57
N PHE A 110 -4.51 -13.90 8.75
CA PHE A 110 -4.40 -15.11 7.95
C PHE A 110 -4.26 -16.36 8.83
N ILE A 111 -3.41 -16.33 9.85
CA ILE A 111 -3.28 -17.41 10.84
C ILE A 111 -4.62 -17.64 11.56
N LYS A 112 -5.33 -16.57 11.94
CA LYS A 112 -6.66 -16.69 12.56
C LYS A 112 -7.65 -17.38 11.61
N LEU A 113 -7.67 -17.01 10.34
CA LEU A 113 -8.53 -17.65 9.33
C LEU A 113 -8.16 -19.12 9.08
N LEU A 114 -6.86 -19.44 9.04
CA LEU A 114 -6.40 -20.82 8.93
C LEU A 114 -6.79 -21.66 10.15
N ASN A 115 -6.65 -21.12 11.36
CA ASN A 115 -7.02 -21.82 12.60
C ASN A 115 -8.53 -22.03 12.70
N LEU A 116 -9.34 -21.03 12.32
CA LEU A 116 -10.81 -21.17 12.25
C LEU A 116 -11.24 -22.25 11.24
N ASN A 117 -10.53 -22.38 10.11
CA ASN A 117 -10.78 -23.43 9.13
C ASN A 117 -10.30 -24.81 9.62
N HIS A 118 -9.29 -24.87 10.50
CA HIS A 118 -8.81 -26.11 11.10
C HIS A 118 -9.82 -26.66 12.12
N ASP A 119 -10.46 -25.79 12.89
CA ASP A 119 -11.53 -26.15 13.83
C ASP A 119 -12.80 -26.62 13.11
N PHE A 120 -13.19 -25.96 12.01
CA PHE A 120 -14.32 -26.38 11.15
C PHE A 120 -14.10 -27.74 10.47
N ASN A 121 -12.86 -28.06 10.08
CA ASN A 121 -12.54 -29.34 9.43
C ASN A 121 -12.44 -30.51 10.43
N ASN A 122 -12.25 -30.23 11.72
CA ASN A 122 -12.27 -31.24 12.77
C ASN A 122 -13.69 -31.51 13.29
N SER A 123 -14.60 -30.52 13.29
CA SER A 123 -16.00 -30.73 13.68
C SER A 123 -16.81 -31.56 12.67
N HIS A 124 -16.40 -31.64 11.40
CA HIS A 124 -17.08 -32.46 10.39
C HIS A 124 -16.58 -33.90 10.27
N LYS A 125 -15.55 -34.31 11.02
CA LYS A 125 -15.07 -35.70 11.03
C LYS A 125 -15.76 -36.59 12.07
N GLU A 126 -16.51 -36.02 13.00
CA GLU A 126 -17.21 -36.79 14.04
C GLU A 126 -18.63 -37.24 13.64
N ASP A 127 -19.20 -36.66 12.57
CA ASP A 127 -20.60 -36.92 12.16
C ASP A 127 -20.77 -37.90 10.98
N CYS A 128 -19.71 -38.60 10.55
CA CYS A 128 -19.78 -39.66 9.54
C CYS A 128 -19.28 -40.99 10.12
N LYS A 129 -20.02 -41.53 11.08
CA LYS A 129 -20.04 -42.97 11.36
C LYS A 129 -21.40 -43.51 10.91
N CYS A 130 -21.47 -43.95 9.65
CA CYS A 130 -22.50 -44.88 9.20
C CYS A 130 -22.19 -46.29 9.71
#